data_AF-A0A8J2U4Y1-F1
#
_entry.id   AF-A0A8J2U4Y1-F1
#
_cell.length_a   1.000
_cell.length_b   1.000
_cell.length_c   1.000
_cell.angle_alpha   90.00
_cell.angle_beta   90.00
_cell.angle_gamma   90.00
#
_symmetry.space_group_name_H-M   'P 1'
#
loop_
_entity.id
_entity.type
_entity.pdbx_description
1 polymer ?
#
loop_
_entity_poly.entity_id
_entity_poly.type
_entity_poly.pdbx_seq_one_letter_code
_entity_poly.pdbx_strand_id
1 'polypeptide(L)'
;MEQDFYKRRLQDQQIEVCIPNDDDRAEVHRVIYQELCQGQLSAQSKQHYLEVIDKLAAQGAQAVILGCTEISMLLSSTDTSIPLIDTTAVHANKAVELALS
;
A
#
# COMPACT_ATOMS: atom_id res chain seq x y z
N MET A 1 9.45 -1.70 -0.81
CA MET A 1 8.98 -2.99 -0.22
C MET A 1 10.15 -3.85 0.27
N GLU A 2 11.24 -3.96 -0.50
CA GLU A 2 12.33 -4.92 -0.20
C GLU A 2 13.31 -4.47 0.88
N GLN A 3 13.63 -3.18 0.92
CA GLN A 3 14.55 -2.62 1.91
C GLN A 3 13.95 -2.62 3.33
N ASP A 4 14.81 -2.72 4.33
CA ASP A 4 14.39 -2.96 5.71
C ASP A 4 13.90 -1.71 6.44
N PHE A 5 14.27 -0.50 6.01
CA PHE A 5 14.05 0.72 6.81
C PHE A 5 12.58 0.93 7.25
N TYR A 6 11.62 0.59 6.39
CA TYR A 6 10.19 0.73 6.69
C TYR A 6 9.64 -0.49 7.44
N LYS A 7 9.96 -1.70 6.95
CA LYS A 7 9.50 -2.96 7.54
C LYS A 7 9.98 -3.12 8.97
N ARG A 8 11.28 -2.88 9.20
CA ARG A 8 11.91 -3.03 10.51
C ARG A 8 11.28 -2.11 11.55
N ARG A 9 10.96 -0.87 11.17
CA ARG A 9 10.29 0.07 12.08
C ARG A 9 8.90 -0.39 12.50
N LEU A 10 8.16 -1.07 11.63
CA LEU A 10 6.87 -1.69 11.97
C LEU A 10 7.06 -2.94 12.84
N GLN A 11 8.04 -3.78 12.50
CA GLN A 11 8.39 -4.98 13.28
C GLN A 11 8.84 -4.64 14.71
N ASP A 12 9.58 -3.54 14.88
CA ASP A 12 9.96 -3.01 16.20
C ASP A 12 8.74 -2.58 17.04
N GLN A 13 7.59 -2.32 16.39
CA GLN A 13 6.29 -2.08 17.04
C GLN A 13 5.44 -3.35 17.14
N GLN A 14 6.05 -4.53 16.98
CA GLN A 14 5.39 -5.84 17.04
C GLN A 14 4.33 -6.05 15.95
N ILE A 15 4.46 -5.35 14.81
CA ILE A 15 3.62 -5.53 13.63
C ILE A 15 4.33 -6.50 12.69
N GLU A 16 3.69 -7.63 12.40
CA GLU A 16 4.16 -8.55 11.36
C GLU A 16 3.95 -7.94 9.97
N VAL A 17 4.94 -8.08 9.09
CA VAL A 17 4.92 -7.49 7.75
C VAL A 17 5.16 -8.57 6.70
N CYS A 18 4.14 -8.84 5.89
CA CYS A 18 4.25 -9.62 4.67
C CYS A 18 4.36 -8.69 3.44
N ILE A 19 5.01 -9.15 2.38
CA ILE A 19 5.12 -8.45 1.09
C ILE A 19 4.72 -9.40 -0.05
N PRO A 20 4.32 -8.88 -1.23
CA PRO A 20 4.03 -9.72 -2.39
C PRO A 20 5.25 -10.53 -2.86
N ASN A 21 5.02 -11.57 -3.67
CA ASN A 21 6.10 -12.31 -4.34
C ASN A 21 6.83 -11.42 -5.38
N ASP A 22 7.92 -11.94 -5.94
CA ASP A 22 8.82 -11.16 -6.80
C ASP A 22 8.12 -10.61 -8.05
N ASP A 23 7.29 -11.41 -8.72
CA ASP A 23 6.56 -11.02 -9.93
C ASP A 23 5.51 -9.94 -9.63
N ASP A 24 4.73 -10.12 -8.56
CA ASP A 24 3.73 -9.15 -8.12
C ASP A 24 4.42 -7.82 -7.70
N ARG A 25 5.59 -7.87 -7.05
CA ARG A 25 6.34 -6.65 -6.71
C ARG A 25 6.87 -5.93 -7.95
N ALA A 26 7.36 -6.67 -8.94
CA ALA A 26 7.84 -6.09 -10.20
C ALA A 26 6.71 -5.38 -10.94
N GLU A 27 5.52 -5.99 -11.01
CA GLU A 27 4.36 -5.38 -11.65
C GLU A 27 3.83 -4.17 -10.87
N VAL A 28 3.72 -4.26 -9.54
CA VAL A 28 3.38 -3.12 -8.68
C VAL A 28 4.34 -1.95 -8.92
N HIS A 29 5.65 -2.20 -8.98
CA HIS A 29 6.67 -1.19 -9.27
C HIS A 29 6.50 -0.59 -10.67
N ARG A 30 6.27 -1.43 -11.68
CA ARG A 30 6.02 -0.99 -13.06
C ARG A 30 4.82 -0.06 -13.13
N VAL A 31 3.69 -0.45 -12.54
CA VAL A 31 2.45 0.35 -12.51
C VAL A 31 2.68 1.71 -11.85
N ILE A 32 3.40 1.76 -10.72
CA ILE A 32 3.69 3.04 -10.03
C ILE A 32 4.38 4.02 -10.98
N TYR A 33 5.50 3.60 -11.59
CA TYR A 33 6.33 4.53 -12.38
C TYR A 33 5.85 4.74 -13.81
N GLN A 34 5.31 3.71 -14.45
CA GLN A 34 4.92 3.79 -15.86
C GLN A 34 3.47 4.26 -16.07
N GLU A 35 2.63 4.19 -15.04
CA GLU A 35 1.22 4.58 -15.14
C GLU A 35 0.88 5.69 -14.13
N LEU A 36 0.98 5.40 -12.82
CA LEU A 36 0.44 6.29 -11.79
C LEU A 36 1.20 7.63 -11.72
N CYS A 37 2.54 7.61 -11.75
CA CYS A 37 3.34 8.84 -11.82
C CYS A 37 3.12 9.66 -13.11
N GLN A 38 2.50 9.06 -14.14
CA GLN A 38 2.10 9.73 -15.38
C GLN A 38 0.62 10.14 -15.39
N GLY A 39 -0.09 9.94 -14.27
CA GLY A 39 -1.51 10.23 -14.13
C GLY A 39 -2.43 9.25 -14.88
N GLN A 40 -1.93 8.08 -15.27
CA GLN A 40 -2.69 7.07 -15.98
C GLN A 40 -3.30 6.06 -14.99
N LEU A 41 -4.61 5.84 -15.09
CA LEU A 41 -5.33 4.89 -14.25
C LEU A 41 -5.87 3.75 -15.13
N SER A 42 -5.38 2.54 -14.88
CA SER A 42 -5.73 1.34 -15.65
C SER A 42 -6.62 0.41 -14.82
N ALA A 43 -7.74 -0.01 -15.40
CA ALA A 43 -8.61 -1.02 -14.79
C ALA A 43 -7.90 -2.37 -14.63
N GLN A 44 -7.02 -2.72 -15.57
CA GLN A 44 -6.21 -3.94 -15.48
C GLN A 44 -5.21 -3.86 -14.33
N SER A 45 -4.54 -2.71 -14.16
CA SER A 45 -3.59 -2.51 -13.07
C SER A 45 -4.31 -2.48 -11.72
N LYS A 46 -5.50 -1.86 -11.63
CA LYS A 46 -6.36 -1.96 -10.44
C LYS A 46 -6.68 -3.42 -10.11
N GLN A 47 -7.12 -4.20 -11.10
CA GLN A 47 -7.45 -5.61 -10.89
C GLN A 47 -6.25 -6.41 -10.38
N HIS A 48 -5.05 -6.18 -10.94
CA HIS A 48 -3.83 -6.82 -10.45
C HIS A 48 -3.53 -6.45 -8.99
N TYR A 49 -3.67 -5.17 -8.61
CA TYR A 49 -3.51 -4.76 -7.22
C TYR A 49 -4.49 -5.46 -6.28
N LEU A 50 -5.75 -5.63 -6.70
CA LEU A 50 -6.75 -6.35 -5.90
C LEU A 50 -6.41 -7.83 -5.75
N GLU A 51 -5.92 -8.48 -6.80
CA GLU A 51 -5.43 -9.87 -6.72
C GLU A 51 -4.24 -10.01 -5.77
N VAL A 52 -3.32 -9.04 -5.76
CA VAL A 52 -2.21 -9.01 -4.80
C VAL A 52 -2.72 -8.86 -3.37
N ILE A 53 -3.69 -7.97 -3.15
CA ILE A 53 -4.33 -7.78 -1.83
C ILE A 53 -4.99 -9.07 -1.36
N ASP A 54 -5.74 -9.75 -2.23
CA ASP A 54 -6.41 -11.02 -1.91
C ASP A 54 -5.40 -12.13 -1.58
N LYS A 55 -4.29 -12.22 -2.33
CA LYS A 55 -3.19 -13.15 -2.02
C LYS A 55 -2.57 -12.88 -0.64
N LEU A 56 -2.38 -11.61 -0.28
CA LEU A 56 -1.84 -11.23 1.04
C LEU A 56 -2.87 -11.49 2.15
N ALA A 57 -4.15 -11.23 1.90
CA ALA A 57 -5.24 -11.52 2.83
C ALA A 57 -5.31 -13.03 3.13
N ALA A 58 -5.17 -13.88 2.09
CA ALA A 58 -5.11 -15.33 2.24
C ALA A 58 -3.89 -15.81 3.05
N GLN A 59 -2.83 -15.00 3.14
CA GLN A 59 -1.66 -15.24 4.00
C GLN A 59 -1.86 -14.71 5.44
N GLY A 60 -3.02 -14.11 5.74
CA GLY A 60 -3.34 -13.60 7.07
C GLY A 60 -3.18 -12.09 7.24
N ALA A 61 -2.90 -11.34 6.18
CA ALA A 61 -2.82 -9.88 6.26
C ALA A 61 -4.18 -9.29 6.72
N GLN A 62 -4.14 -8.49 7.79
CA GLN A 62 -5.32 -7.87 8.38
C GLN A 62 -5.57 -6.44 7.89
N ALA A 63 -4.57 -5.83 7.26
CA ALA A 63 -4.61 -4.51 6.65
C ALA A 63 -3.51 -4.40 5.59
N VAL A 64 -3.68 -3.49 4.65
CA VAL A 64 -2.70 -3.20 3.59
C VAL A 64 -2.25 -1.75 3.68
N ILE A 65 -0.95 -1.55 3.78
CA ILE A 65 -0.33 -0.22 3.80
C ILE A 65 -0.15 0.26 2.36
N LEU A 66 -0.76 1.39 2.03
CA LEU A 66 -0.51 2.10 0.77
C LEU A 66 0.80 2.90 0.95
N GLY A 67 1.92 2.22 0.67
CA GLY A 67 3.27 2.72 0.94
C GLY A 67 3.82 3.71 -0.09
N CYS A 68 3.04 4.05 -1.12
CA CYS A 68 3.35 5.07 -2.11
C CYS A 68 2.11 5.95 -2.28
N THR A 69 2.30 7.27 -2.30
CA THR A 69 1.22 8.27 -2.35
C THR A 69 0.30 8.10 -3.56
N GLU A 70 0.83 7.55 -4.65
CA GLU A 70 0.15 7.34 -5.92
C GLU A 70 -0.84 6.17 -5.87
N ILE A 71 -0.63 5.19 -4.98
CA ILE A 71 -1.48 4.00 -4.93
C ILE A 71 -2.91 4.36 -4.51
N SER A 72 -3.09 5.38 -3.67
CA SER A 72 -4.42 5.86 -3.30
C SER A 72 -5.14 6.61 -4.42
N MET A 73 -4.47 6.92 -5.53
CA MET A 73 -5.13 7.38 -6.77
C MET A 73 -5.81 6.23 -7.51
N LEU A 74 -5.28 5.01 -7.37
CA LEU A 74 -5.78 3.81 -8.05
C LEU A 74 -6.82 3.07 -7.20
N LEU A 75 -6.57 2.92 -5.91
CA LEU A 75 -7.39 2.12 -4.99
C LEU A 75 -8.17 2.97 -3.98
N SER A 76 -9.34 2.47 -3.61
CA SER A 76 -10.21 3.03 -2.58
C SER A 76 -10.71 1.96 -1.62
N SER A 77 -11.19 2.36 -0.44
CA SER A 77 -11.76 1.45 0.56
C SER A 77 -13.00 0.68 0.07
N THR A 78 -13.62 1.09 -1.03
CA THR A 78 -14.76 0.36 -1.62
C THR A 78 -14.33 -0.75 -2.56
N ASP A 79 -13.05 -0.80 -2.96
CA ASP A 79 -12.55 -1.81 -3.89
C ASP A 79 -12.22 -3.16 -3.20
N THR A 80 -12.03 -3.19 -1.87
CA THR A 80 -11.68 -4.40 -1.12
C THR A 80 -12.26 -4.37 0.30
N SER A 81 -12.47 -5.54 0.90
CA SER A 81 -12.89 -5.69 2.30
C SER A 81 -11.73 -5.55 3.29
N ILE A 82 -10.48 -5.66 2.83
CA ILE A 82 -9.30 -5.51 3.69
C ILE A 82 -9.05 -4.01 3.94
N PRO A 83 -8.89 -3.58 5.20
CA PRO A 83 -8.58 -2.20 5.52
C PRO A 83 -7.34 -1.68 4.78
N LEU A 84 -7.50 -0.58 4.06
CA LEU A 84 -6.40 0.13 3.41
C LEU A 84 -5.92 1.28 4.30
N ILE A 85 -4.60 1.37 4.51
CA ILE A 85 -3.97 2.41 5.31
C ILE A 85 -3.20 3.35 4.37
N ASP A 86 -3.80 4.49 4.05
CA ASP A 86 -3.09 5.57 3.35
C ASP A 86 -2.08 6.24 4.29
N THR A 87 -0.80 5.93 4.08
CA THR A 87 0.29 6.42 4.93
C THR A 87 0.41 7.95 4.89
N THR A 88 0.09 8.57 3.77
CA THR A 88 0.13 10.03 3.59
C THR A 88 -0.95 10.69 4.40
N ALA A 89 -2.17 10.17 4.33
CA ALA A 89 -3.31 10.69 5.08
C ALA A 89 -3.08 10.55 6.60
N VAL A 90 -2.63 9.37 7.04
CA VAL A 90 -2.29 9.14 8.46
C VAL A 90 -1.19 10.10 8.93
N HIS A 91 -0.14 10.29 8.13
CA HIS A 91 0.97 11.17 8.48
C HIS A 91 0.53 12.64 8.56
N ALA A 92 -0.23 13.11 7.57
CA ALA A 92 -0.73 14.48 7.52
C ALA A 92 -1.66 14.79 8.71
N ASN A 93 -2.59 13.88 9.02
CA ASN A 93 -3.46 14.01 10.18
C ASN A 93 -2.66 14.10 11.48
N LYS A 94 -1.63 13.24 11.63
CA LYS A 94 -0.80 13.28 12.84
C LYS A 94 0.00 14.56 12.97
N ALA A 95 0.49 15.11 11.86
CA ALA A 95 1.19 16.38 11.85
C ALA A 95 0.29 17.54 12.32
N VAL A 96 -0.98 17.57 11.88
CA VAL A 96 -1.96 18.57 12.34
C VAL A 96 -2.28 18.39 13.82
N GLU A 97 -2.51 17.16 14.29
CA GLU A 97 -2.75 16.89 15.72
C GLU A 97 -1.61 17.43 16.61
N LEU A 98 -0.36 17.19 16.21
CA LEU A 98 0.82 17.64 16.96
C LEU A 98 0.98 19.18 16.94
N ALA A 99 0.54 19.84 15.87
CA ALA A 99 0.58 21.30 15.79
C ALA A 99 -0.48 21.98 16.67
N LEU A 100 -1.53 21.25 17.05
CA LEU A 100 -2.67 21.74 17.85
C LEU A 100 -2.63 21.28 19.31
N SER A 101 -1.68 20.43 19.70
CA SER A 101 -1.48 19.94 21.07
C SER A 101 -0.56 20.85 21.87
#